data_AF-A0A9Q0MHG0-F1
#
_entry.id   AF-A0A9Q0MHG0-F1
#
_cell.length_a   1.000
_cell.length_b   1.000
_cell.length_c   1.000
_cell.angle_alpha   90.00
_cell.angle_beta   90.00
_cell.angle_gamma   90.00
#
_symmetry.space_group_name_H-M   'P 1'
#
loop_
_entity.id
_entity.type
_entity.pdbx_description
1 polymer ?
#
loop_
_entity_poly.entity_id
_entity_poly.type
_entity_poly.pdbx_seq_one_letter_code
_entity_poly.pdbx_strand_id
1 'polypeptide(L)'
;MNLEQVGTFVQEYIQNPLLIDGKKFDIGLYVTATSINPLRVYVYDNDVLLRFCHQPYYPFNVTNLDTYVVGNLYTPIWDMPSLKPYFIDLNMNTKQSFNGYIRNVLGKDPATIWSQMEESIKTIFYTKQDQMIKYTEMFPSGRNFFEMVRFDFTLDEDLNVFLMEANMSPNLASAKFPPNRLIYEPVIYSLFSLTGLVRIPQIPNWATIPSNTEWDMLLLEKDLSVLSDVCSNPDCHFRNETSSGCETVDHCDVCYHCLSEQLRLSLKDAYLEEHSKWHNKRLIPSTSVEAEVVASVNDYLQEKWFIGKCLQDSRWCN
;
A
#
# COMPACT_ATOMS: atom_id res chain seq x y z
N MET A 1 -4.64 24.79 26.72
CA MET A 1 -4.77 24.58 25.26
C MET A 1 -5.81 25.58 24.77
N ASN A 2 -5.51 26.42 23.77
CA ASN A 2 -6.43 27.42 23.27
C ASN A 2 -7.22 26.83 22.08
N LEU A 3 -8.45 26.37 22.32
CA LEU A 3 -9.30 25.78 21.28
C LEU A 3 -9.76 26.80 20.22
N GLU A 4 -9.60 28.10 20.49
CA GLU A 4 -9.94 29.18 19.55
C GLU A 4 -8.76 29.57 18.65
N GLN A 5 -7.58 28.98 18.88
CA GLN A 5 -6.42 29.24 18.03
C GLN A 5 -6.67 28.68 16.62
N VAL A 6 -6.58 29.55 15.61
CA VAL A 6 -6.68 29.18 14.19
C VAL A 6 -5.69 28.06 13.87
N GLY A 7 -6.18 27.01 13.21
CA GLY A 7 -5.40 25.81 12.89
C GLY A 7 -5.47 24.70 13.95
N THR A 8 -6.28 24.86 15.00
CA THR A 8 -6.57 23.79 15.96
C THR A 8 -7.75 22.95 15.47
N PHE A 9 -7.64 21.63 15.60
CA PHE A 9 -8.77 20.71 15.46
C PHE A 9 -8.92 19.89 16.74
N VAL A 10 -10.14 19.42 16.99
CA VAL A 10 -10.46 18.54 18.11
C VAL A 10 -10.67 17.14 17.57
N GLN A 11 -9.92 16.19 18.10
CA GLN A 11 -10.02 14.78 17.74
C GLN A 11 -10.40 13.99 18.99
N GLU A 12 -11.30 13.02 18.81
CA GLU A 12 -11.62 12.06 19.85
C GLU A 12 -10.38 11.25 20.25
N TYR A 13 -10.14 11.14 21.55
CA TYR A 13 -8.99 10.42 22.07
C TYR A 13 -9.38 8.98 22.42
N ILE A 14 -8.58 8.02 21.98
CA ILE A 14 -8.77 6.59 22.26
C ILE A 14 -8.37 6.33 23.72
N GLN A 15 -9.37 6.21 24.59
CA GLN A 15 -9.19 6.21 26.05
C GLN A 15 -8.57 4.91 26.58
N ASN A 16 -8.88 3.78 25.93
CA ASN A 16 -8.42 2.44 26.30
C ASN A 16 -7.48 1.87 25.21
N PRO A 17 -6.29 2.46 25.01
CA PRO A 17 -5.35 1.94 24.02
C PRO A 17 -4.83 0.56 24.42
N LEU A 18 -4.49 -0.28 23.45
CA LEU A 18 -3.70 -1.47 23.73
C LEU A 18 -2.34 -1.05 24.30
N LEU A 19 -1.99 -1.62 25.46
CA LEU A 19 -0.70 -1.38 26.11
C LEU A 19 0.17 -2.64 26.03
N ILE A 20 1.45 -2.47 25.71
CA ILE A 20 2.48 -3.50 25.86
C ILE A 20 3.48 -3.01 26.90
N ASP A 21 3.74 -3.82 27.93
CA ASP A 21 4.53 -3.43 29.10
C ASP A 21 4.08 -2.08 29.72
N GLY A 22 2.76 -1.82 29.71
CA GLY A 22 2.17 -0.60 30.25
C GLY A 22 2.35 0.66 29.39
N LYS A 23 2.85 0.54 28.16
CA LYS A 23 3.09 1.67 27.24
C LYS A 23 2.16 1.64 26.05
N LYS A 24 1.58 2.80 25.73
CA LYS A 24 0.85 3.04 24.47
C LYS A 24 1.84 3.04 23.31
N PHE A 25 1.38 2.67 22.12
CA PHE A 25 2.21 2.67 20.92
C PHE A 25 1.41 3.00 19.66
N ASP A 26 2.16 3.28 18.59
CA ASP A 26 1.64 3.31 17.23
C ASP A 26 2.37 2.33 16.30
N ILE A 27 1.73 2.06 15.17
CA ILE A 27 2.19 1.17 14.11
C ILE A 27 2.25 1.98 12.82
N GLY A 28 3.46 2.19 12.31
CA GLY A 28 3.71 2.88 11.04
C GLY A 28 3.85 1.90 9.88
N LEU A 29 2.94 1.98 8.90
CA LEU A 29 2.98 1.23 7.64
C LEU A 29 3.46 2.14 6.52
N TYR A 30 4.40 1.67 5.70
CA TYR A 30 4.86 2.39 4.51
C TYR A 30 4.00 1.96 3.31
N VAL A 31 3.30 2.92 2.72
CA VAL A 31 2.38 2.72 1.61
C VAL A 31 2.85 3.51 0.41
N THR A 32 2.94 2.87 -0.75
CA THR A 32 3.37 3.49 -2.00
C THR A 32 2.24 3.50 -3.01
N ALA A 33 1.90 4.68 -3.53
CA ALA A 33 1.05 4.81 -4.70
C ALA A 33 1.94 5.01 -5.94
N THR A 34 1.78 4.17 -6.96
CA THR A 34 2.54 4.24 -8.23
C THR A 34 1.71 4.80 -9.38
N SER A 35 0.40 4.84 -9.22
CA SER A 35 -0.54 5.38 -10.20
C SER A 35 -1.84 5.77 -9.50
N ILE A 36 -2.53 6.77 -10.05
CA ILE A 36 -3.82 7.28 -9.54
C ILE A 36 -4.98 7.12 -10.53
N ASN A 37 -4.69 6.76 -11.79
CA ASN A 37 -5.69 6.47 -12.81
C ASN A 37 -5.07 5.61 -13.94
N PRO A 38 -5.26 4.29 -13.91
CA PRO A 38 -5.89 3.52 -12.83
C PRO A 38 -5.06 3.52 -11.53
N LEU A 39 -5.72 3.49 -10.39
CA LEU A 39 -5.13 3.51 -9.04
C LEU A 39 -4.33 2.23 -8.79
N ARG A 40 -3.09 2.40 -8.30
CA ARG A 40 -2.24 1.30 -7.85
C ARG A 40 -1.56 1.66 -6.56
N VAL A 41 -1.82 0.86 -5.53
CA VAL A 41 -1.39 1.11 -4.15
C VAL A 41 -0.79 -0.17 -3.58
N TYR A 42 0.37 -0.03 -2.94
CA TYR A 42 1.12 -1.13 -2.36
C TYR A 42 1.49 -0.79 -0.92
N VAL A 43 1.53 -1.80 -0.05
CA VAL A 43 2.07 -1.68 1.31
C VAL A 43 3.36 -2.48 1.42
N TYR A 44 4.39 -1.91 2.05
CA TYR A 44 5.56 -2.68 2.42
C TYR A 44 5.19 -3.66 3.54
N ASP A 45 5.15 -4.95 3.22
CA ASP A 45 4.52 -5.96 4.07
C ASP A 45 5.52 -6.68 4.99
N ASN A 46 6.79 -6.66 4.63
CA ASN A 46 7.82 -7.46 5.31
C ASN A 46 8.13 -6.99 6.73
N ASP A 47 8.02 -5.68 7.02
CA ASP A 47 8.23 -5.15 8.37
C ASP A 47 7.40 -3.89 8.63
N VAL A 48 7.30 -3.47 9.90
CA VAL A 48 6.57 -2.27 10.33
C VAL A 48 7.38 -1.46 11.32
N LEU A 49 7.07 -0.17 11.47
CA LEU A 49 7.66 0.65 12.53
C LEU A 49 6.76 0.61 13.77
N LEU A 50 7.24 0.05 14.88
CA LEU A 50 6.58 0.15 16.18
C LEU A 50 7.28 1.17 17.07
N ARG A 51 6.53 2.13 17.59
CA ARG A 51 7.04 3.17 18.48
C ARG A 51 6.20 3.23 19.75
N PHE A 52 6.83 2.98 20.88
CA PHE A 52 6.17 3.01 22.19
C PHE A 52 6.36 4.37 22.85
N CYS A 53 5.36 4.86 23.59
CA CYS A 53 5.49 6.04 24.43
C CYS A 53 6.72 5.93 25.35
N HIS A 54 7.37 7.07 25.59
CA HIS A 54 8.60 7.10 26.38
C HIS A 54 8.36 6.64 27.82
N GLN A 55 7.20 7.01 28.38
CA GLN A 55 6.78 6.72 29.74
C GLN A 55 5.54 5.79 29.75
N PRO A 56 5.31 5.03 30.83
CA PRO A 56 4.10 4.23 31.00
C PRO A 56 2.83 5.09 30.93
N TYR A 57 1.75 4.51 30.39
CA TYR A 57 0.45 5.17 30.25
C TYR A 57 -0.20 5.44 31.62
N TYR A 58 -0.01 4.53 32.59
CA TYR A 58 -0.49 4.66 33.96
C TYR A 58 0.65 4.91 34.95
N PRO A 59 0.42 5.74 36.00
CA PRO A 59 -0.78 6.55 36.24
C PRO A 59 -0.94 7.66 35.19
N PHE A 60 -2.18 7.84 34.71
CA PHE A 60 -2.44 8.76 33.60
C PHE A 60 -2.22 10.21 34.03
N ASN A 61 -1.38 10.94 33.30
CA ASN A 61 -1.09 12.34 33.55
C ASN A 61 -1.25 13.15 32.26
N VAL A 62 -2.36 13.88 32.17
CA VAL A 62 -2.68 14.76 31.02
C VAL A 62 -1.62 15.81 30.71
N THR A 63 -0.81 16.22 31.69
CA THR A 63 0.25 17.21 31.48
C THR A 63 1.52 16.59 30.90
N ASN A 64 1.67 15.27 31.00
CA ASN A 64 2.84 14.54 30.52
C ASN A 64 2.53 13.79 29.22
N LEU A 65 2.75 14.47 28.09
CA LEU A 65 2.51 13.93 26.74
C LEU A 65 3.27 12.63 26.49
N ASP A 66 4.43 12.43 27.11
CA ASP A 66 5.27 11.23 26.93
C ASP A 66 4.61 9.92 27.38
N THR A 67 3.49 10.01 28.10
CA THR A 67 2.70 8.84 28.55
C THR A 67 1.66 8.40 27.52
N TYR A 68 1.20 9.30 26.63
CA TYR A 68 0.01 9.07 25.80
C TYR A 68 0.09 9.59 24.35
N VAL A 69 1.17 10.28 24.01
CA VAL A 69 1.56 10.72 22.66
C VAL A 69 2.89 10.06 22.30
N VAL A 70 2.96 9.45 21.12
CA VAL A 70 4.20 8.89 20.58
C VAL A 70 5.01 10.02 19.96
N GLY A 71 5.97 10.54 20.72
CA GLY A 71 6.86 11.61 20.27
C GLY A 71 8.14 11.11 19.62
N ASN A 72 9.04 12.06 19.32
CA ASN A 72 10.38 11.74 18.78
C ASN A 72 11.23 10.88 19.72
N LEU A 73 10.97 10.91 21.04
CA LEU A 73 11.70 10.15 22.07
C LEU A 73 10.98 8.86 22.47
N TYR A 74 10.49 8.10 21.50
CA TYR A 74 9.80 6.83 21.75
C TYR A 74 10.75 5.74 22.31
N THR A 75 10.18 4.76 22.99
CA THR A 75 10.88 3.51 23.36
C THR A 75 10.82 2.54 22.18
N PRO A 76 11.95 2.06 21.67
CA PRO A 76 11.98 1.13 20.55
C PRO A 76 11.65 -0.31 20.97
N ILE A 77 11.29 -1.16 20.02
CA ILE A 77 10.88 -2.55 20.27
C ILE A 77 11.92 -3.37 21.05
N TRP A 78 13.21 -3.19 20.78
CA TRP A 78 14.27 -3.94 21.47
C TRP A 78 14.45 -3.56 22.94
N ASP A 79 13.81 -2.48 23.41
CA ASP A 79 13.80 -2.09 24.81
C ASP A 79 12.54 -2.57 25.55
N MET A 80 11.57 -3.17 24.84
CA MET A 80 10.30 -3.66 25.42
C MET A 80 10.44 -5.08 25.97
N PRO A 81 10.37 -5.29 27.31
CA PRO A 81 10.60 -6.60 27.93
C PRO A 81 9.79 -7.76 27.33
N SER A 82 8.49 -7.56 27.08
CA SER A 82 7.63 -8.63 26.55
C SER A 82 7.87 -8.94 25.07
N LEU A 83 8.56 -8.07 24.34
CA LEU A 83 8.88 -8.25 22.92
C LEU A 83 10.31 -8.75 22.69
N LYS A 84 11.22 -8.59 23.66
CA LYS A 84 12.61 -9.08 23.59
C LYS A 84 12.73 -10.57 23.23
N PRO A 85 11.92 -11.50 23.80
CA PRO A 85 12.02 -12.91 23.44
C PRO A 85 11.76 -13.16 21.94
N TYR A 86 10.91 -12.36 21.31
CA TYR A 86 10.62 -12.48 19.88
C TYR A 86 11.66 -11.75 19.03
N PHE A 87 11.92 -10.49 19.36
CA PHE A 87 12.76 -9.62 18.53
C PHE A 87 14.26 -9.93 18.65
N ILE A 88 14.73 -10.20 19.87
CA ILE A 88 16.16 -10.46 20.14
C ILE A 88 16.43 -11.97 20.12
N ASP A 89 15.76 -12.73 20.97
CA ASP A 89 16.15 -14.14 21.19
C ASP A 89 15.79 -15.03 19.98
N LEU A 90 14.63 -14.79 19.35
CA LEU A 90 14.21 -15.49 18.12
C LEU A 90 14.62 -14.76 16.84
N ASN A 91 15.25 -13.59 16.93
CA ASN A 91 15.70 -12.78 15.79
C ASN A 91 14.58 -12.53 14.76
N MET A 92 13.36 -12.31 15.24
CA MET A 92 12.22 -11.95 14.40
C MET A 92 12.25 -10.46 14.05
N ASN A 93 11.70 -10.09 12.90
CA ASN A 93 11.50 -8.68 12.57
C ASN A 93 10.37 -8.05 13.43
N THR A 94 10.14 -6.75 13.30
CA THR A 94 9.19 -6.02 14.15
C THR A 94 7.77 -6.55 13.98
N LYS A 95 7.33 -6.74 12.72
CA LYS A 95 6.00 -7.27 12.40
C LYS A 95 5.80 -8.69 12.95
N GLN A 96 6.77 -9.58 12.76
CA GLN A 96 6.74 -10.95 13.27
C GLN A 96 6.71 -10.99 14.79
N SER A 97 7.50 -10.14 15.45
CA SER A 97 7.54 -10.05 16.91
C SER A 97 6.21 -9.59 17.49
N PHE A 98 5.59 -8.59 16.84
CA PHE A 98 4.24 -8.14 17.20
C PHE A 98 3.20 -9.24 17.01
N ASN A 99 3.22 -9.93 15.87
CA ASN A 99 2.33 -11.05 15.59
C ASN A 99 2.49 -12.20 16.60
N GLY A 100 3.73 -12.48 17.02
CA GLY A 100 4.04 -13.44 18.06
C GLY A 100 3.43 -13.05 19.41
N TYR A 101 3.57 -11.79 19.81
CA TYR A 101 2.98 -11.26 21.03
C TYR A 101 1.45 -11.33 21.02
N ILE A 102 0.79 -10.82 19.96
CA ILE A 102 -0.68 -10.85 19.84
C ILE A 102 -1.21 -12.29 19.92
N ARG A 103 -0.56 -13.22 19.23
CA ARG A 103 -1.00 -14.63 19.19
C ARG A 103 -0.75 -15.37 20.49
N ASN A 104 0.47 -15.28 21.04
CA ASN A 104 0.89 -16.16 22.12
C ASN A 104 0.64 -15.56 23.51
N VAL A 105 0.62 -14.23 23.64
CA VAL A 105 0.40 -13.55 24.92
C VAL A 105 -1.05 -13.10 25.05
N LEU A 106 -1.65 -12.53 24.00
CA LEU A 106 -3.05 -12.09 24.05
C LEU A 106 -4.05 -13.16 23.59
N GLY A 107 -3.60 -14.24 22.94
CA GLY A 107 -4.48 -15.30 22.44
C GLY A 107 -5.41 -14.85 21.31
N LYS A 108 -5.09 -13.75 20.62
CA LYS A 108 -5.90 -13.16 19.54
C LYS A 108 -5.21 -13.39 18.18
N ASP A 109 -5.97 -13.30 17.08
CA ASP A 109 -5.40 -13.42 15.73
C ASP A 109 -4.90 -12.05 15.22
N PRO A 110 -3.59 -11.89 14.93
CA PRO A 110 -3.09 -10.63 14.37
C PRO A 110 -3.62 -10.31 12.97
N ALA A 111 -4.17 -11.29 12.22
CA ALA A 111 -4.68 -11.03 10.87
C ALA A 111 -5.80 -9.97 10.87
N THR A 112 -6.63 -9.93 11.92
CA THR A 112 -7.71 -8.94 12.05
C THR A 112 -7.20 -7.51 12.12
N ILE A 113 -6.03 -7.28 12.73
CA ILE A 113 -5.39 -5.96 12.80
C ILE A 113 -4.94 -5.54 11.40
N TRP A 114 -4.22 -6.42 10.70
CA TRP A 114 -3.66 -6.11 9.38
C TRP A 114 -4.75 -5.87 8.35
N SER A 115 -5.80 -6.69 8.32
CA SER A 115 -6.95 -6.48 7.43
C SER A 115 -7.63 -5.13 7.67
N GLN A 116 -7.90 -4.75 8.93
CA GLN A 116 -8.49 -3.44 9.23
C GLN A 116 -7.60 -2.27 8.79
N MET A 117 -6.27 -2.38 8.94
CA MET A 117 -5.33 -1.36 8.44
C MET A 117 -5.35 -1.26 6.91
N GLU A 118 -5.31 -2.39 6.22
CA GLU A 118 -5.36 -2.47 4.75
C GLU A 118 -6.68 -1.88 4.22
N GLU A 119 -7.82 -2.23 4.82
CA GLU A 119 -9.13 -1.65 4.47
C GLU A 119 -9.17 -0.14 4.70
N SER A 120 -8.60 0.35 5.80
CA SER A 120 -8.51 1.79 6.07
C SER A 120 -7.68 2.50 5.01
N ILE A 121 -6.56 1.92 4.58
CA ILE A 121 -5.71 2.48 3.51
C ILE A 121 -6.48 2.50 2.20
N LYS A 122 -7.10 1.38 1.80
CA LYS A 122 -7.88 1.29 0.56
C LYS A 122 -8.99 2.34 0.51
N THR A 123 -9.78 2.42 1.58
CA THR A 123 -10.89 3.38 1.72
C THR A 123 -10.43 4.82 1.48
N ILE A 124 -9.27 5.20 2.03
CA ILE A 124 -8.74 6.56 1.88
C ILE A 124 -8.31 6.84 0.44
N PHE A 125 -7.58 5.91 -0.18
CA PHE A 125 -7.14 6.10 -1.56
C PHE A 125 -8.32 6.17 -2.53
N TYR A 126 -9.31 5.29 -2.41
CA TYR A 126 -10.55 5.38 -3.20
C TYR A 126 -11.29 6.70 -2.97
N THR A 127 -11.48 7.11 -1.71
CA THR A 127 -12.18 8.36 -1.39
C THR A 127 -11.46 9.61 -1.92
N LYS A 128 -10.12 9.57 -2.01
CA LYS A 128 -9.30 10.71 -2.44
C LYS A 128 -8.93 10.68 -3.92
N GLN A 129 -9.21 9.61 -4.64
CA GLN A 129 -8.75 9.41 -6.01
C GLN A 129 -9.21 10.52 -6.96
N ASP A 130 -10.50 10.86 -6.99
CA ASP A 130 -11.01 11.92 -7.85
C ASP A 130 -10.32 13.27 -7.61
N GLN A 131 -10.05 13.58 -6.34
CA GLN A 131 -9.35 14.78 -5.96
C GLN A 131 -7.89 14.75 -6.45
N MET A 132 -7.20 13.61 -6.33
CA MET A 132 -5.85 13.42 -6.87
C MET A 132 -5.83 13.55 -8.39
N ILE A 133 -6.75 12.89 -9.11
CA ILE A 133 -6.87 12.98 -10.57
C ILE A 133 -7.03 14.44 -11.00
N LYS A 134 -7.97 15.15 -10.39
CA LYS A 134 -8.21 16.57 -10.68
C LYS A 134 -6.98 17.44 -10.44
N TYR A 135 -6.25 17.22 -9.35
CA TYR A 135 -5.01 17.97 -9.12
C TYR A 135 -3.92 17.61 -10.12
N THR A 136 -3.90 16.40 -10.66
CA THR A 136 -2.90 16.03 -11.65
C THR A 136 -3.16 16.57 -13.06
N GLU A 137 -4.38 17.02 -13.37
CA GLU A 137 -4.72 17.65 -14.66
C GLU A 137 -3.87 18.92 -14.94
N MET A 138 -3.31 19.53 -13.90
CA MET A 138 -2.40 20.68 -14.04
C MET A 138 -1.02 20.30 -14.58
N PHE A 139 -0.65 19.02 -14.58
CA PHE A 139 0.64 18.55 -15.07
C PHE A 139 0.52 18.04 -16.52
N PRO A 140 1.56 18.23 -17.36
CA PRO A 140 1.53 17.80 -18.77
C PRO A 140 1.42 16.28 -18.97
N SER A 141 1.79 15.51 -17.95
CA SER A 141 1.75 14.05 -17.94
C SER A 141 1.21 13.61 -16.58
N GLY A 142 0.28 12.66 -16.57
CA GLY A 142 -0.14 11.94 -15.36
C GLY A 142 0.73 10.72 -15.04
N ARG A 143 1.73 10.43 -15.88
CA ARG A 143 2.70 9.32 -15.70
C ARG A 143 3.96 9.80 -14.99
N ASN A 144 4.70 8.84 -14.42
CA ASN A 144 6.00 9.02 -13.75
C ASN A 144 5.94 9.74 -12.40
N PHE A 145 4.84 9.52 -11.66
CA PHE A 145 4.71 9.96 -10.28
C PHE A 145 4.57 8.73 -9.39
N PHE A 146 5.26 8.77 -8.26
CA PHE A 146 5.00 7.85 -7.17
C PHE A 146 5.13 8.63 -5.87
N GLU A 147 4.39 8.21 -4.86
CA GLU A 147 4.46 8.81 -3.53
C GLU A 147 4.49 7.69 -2.50
N MET A 148 5.43 7.78 -1.55
CA MET A 148 5.46 6.91 -0.38
C MET A 148 5.02 7.68 0.86
N VAL A 149 3.93 7.24 1.47
CA VAL A 149 3.31 7.81 2.66
C VAL A 149 3.44 6.81 3.82
N ARG A 150 3.69 7.29 5.04
CA ARG A 150 3.58 6.44 6.24
C ARG A 150 2.23 6.66 6.91
N PHE A 151 1.43 5.60 7.00
CA PHE A 151 0.18 5.60 7.75
C PHE A 151 0.47 5.16 9.18
N ASP A 152 0.12 6.01 10.14
CA ASP A 152 0.30 5.75 11.56
C ASP A 152 -1.02 5.33 12.19
N PHE A 153 -1.06 4.10 12.70
CA PHE A 153 -2.23 3.52 13.35
C PHE A 153 -2.00 3.34 14.85
N THR A 154 -3.08 3.34 15.61
CA THR A 154 -3.07 2.87 17.00
C THR A 154 -4.22 1.90 17.22
N LEU A 155 -4.13 1.13 18.30
CA LEU A 155 -5.07 0.06 18.62
C LEU A 155 -5.71 0.32 19.98
N ASP A 156 -6.97 -0.05 20.15
CA ASP A 156 -7.56 -0.21 21.47
C ASP A 156 -7.35 -1.61 22.05
N GLU A 157 -7.75 -1.81 23.31
CA GLU A 157 -7.65 -3.09 24.02
C GLU A 157 -8.41 -4.25 23.34
N ASP A 158 -9.42 -3.93 22.53
CA ASP A 158 -10.22 -4.88 21.78
C ASP A 158 -9.60 -5.26 20.42
N LEU A 159 -8.51 -4.60 20.02
CA LEU A 159 -7.85 -4.69 18.70
C LEU A 159 -8.61 -4.01 17.56
N ASN A 160 -9.44 -3.02 17.87
CA ASN A 160 -9.96 -2.11 16.84
C ASN A 160 -8.84 -1.19 16.38
N VAL A 161 -8.74 -0.98 15.06
CA VAL A 161 -7.71 -0.16 14.44
C VAL A 161 -8.22 1.26 14.23
N PHE A 162 -7.42 2.24 14.64
CA PHE A 162 -7.69 3.66 14.41
C PHE A 162 -6.54 4.30 13.65
N LEU A 163 -6.85 4.93 12.51
CA LEU A 163 -5.89 5.76 11.80
C LEU A 163 -5.69 7.08 12.54
N MET A 164 -4.42 7.41 12.82
CA MET A 164 -4.04 8.67 13.45
C MET A 164 -3.70 9.73 12.40
N GLU A 165 -2.79 9.41 11.49
CA GLU A 165 -2.32 10.33 10.46
C GLU A 165 -1.68 9.60 9.27
N ALA A 166 -1.58 10.30 8.13
CA ALA A 166 -0.87 9.85 6.94
C ALA A 166 0.24 10.87 6.61
N ASN A 167 1.49 10.46 6.79
CA ASN A 167 2.68 11.31 6.68
C ASN A 167 3.30 11.23 5.28
N MET A 168 3.14 12.28 4.47
CA MET A 168 3.68 12.37 3.08
C MET A 168 5.22 12.48 3.00
N SER A 169 5.90 12.76 4.11
CA SER A 169 7.37 12.80 4.14
C SER A 169 7.88 12.09 5.38
N PRO A 170 7.77 10.75 5.42
CA PRO A 170 8.12 10.01 6.61
C PRO A 170 9.61 10.13 6.89
N ASN A 171 9.96 10.34 8.16
CA ASN A 171 11.36 10.38 8.57
C ASN A 171 11.99 8.98 8.45
N LEU A 172 12.94 8.84 7.53
CA LEU A 172 13.72 7.61 7.29
C LEU A 172 15.15 7.73 7.82
N ALA A 173 15.45 8.73 8.66
CA ALA A 173 16.75 8.89 9.28
C ALA A 173 16.88 7.95 10.49
N SER A 174 17.87 7.06 10.45
CA SER A 174 18.20 6.13 11.55
C SER A 174 19.20 6.71 12.54
N ALA A 175 19.67 7.95 12.38
CA ALA A 175 20.71 8.52 13.25
C ALA A 175 20.37 8.46 14.75
N LYS A 176 19.09 8.66 15.10
CA LYS A 176 18.63 8.58 16.50
C LYS A 176 18.47 7.15 17.00
N PHE A 177 17.98 6.26 16.13
CA PHE A 177 17.78 4.84 16.42
C PHE A 177 18.47 4.02 15.32
N PRO A 178 19.80 3.80 15.42
CA PRO A 178 20.57 3.16 14.37
C PRO A 178 20.03 1.80 13.90
N PRO A 179 19.45 0.93 14.77
CA PRO A 179 18.87 -0.33 14.32
C PRO A 179 17.72 -0.18 13.31
N ASN A 180 16.99 0.94 13.31
CA ASN A 180 15.89 1.16 12.36
C ASN A 180 16.35 1.25 10.91
N ARG A 181 17.66 1.41 10.64
CA ARG A 181 18.20 1.32 9.28
C ARG A 181 17.83 -0.01 8.61
N LEU A 182 17.68 -1.08 9.40
CA LEU A 182 17.27 -2.41 8.92
C LEU A 182 15.80 -2.47 8.45
N ILE A 183 15.00 -1.47 8.80
CA ILE A 183 13.65 -1.27 8.26
C ILE A 183 13.72 -0.29 7.08
N TYR A 184 14.37 0.85 7.28
CA TYR A 184 14.33 1.95 6.33
C TYR A 184 15.07 1.65 5.02
N GLU A 185 16.24 1.00 5.07
CA GLU A 185 17.01 0.67 3.86
C GLU A 185 16.24 -0.32 2.98
N PRO A 186 15.66 -1.44 3.49
CA PRO A 186 14.80 -2.31 2.69
C PRO A 186 13.52 -1.65 2.19
N VAL A 187 12.89 -0.74 2.95
CA VAL A 187 11.73 0.03 2.49
C VAL A 187 12.11 0.87 1.27
N ILE A 188 13.22 1.61 1.32
CA ILE A 188 13.71 2.44 0.21
C ILE A 188 14.10 1.57 -1.00
N TYR A 189 14.79 0.46 -0.76
CA TYR A 189 15.17 -0.47 -1.84
C TYR A 189 13.93 -1.05 -2.52
N SER A 190 12.94 -1.48 -1.73
CA SER A 190 11.68 -2.04 -2.25
C SER A 190 10.86 -0.98 -2.97
N LEU A 191 10.87 0.28 -2.51
CA LEU A 191 10.25 1.41 -3.20
C LEU A 191 10.90 1.63 -4.58
N PHE A 192 12.23 1.73 -4.64
CA PHE A 192 12.94 1.96 -5.89
C PHE A 192 12.90 0.76 -6.84
N SER A 193 12.84 -0.45 -6.29
CA SER A 193 12.48 -1.63 -7.07
C SER A 193 11.06 -1.44 -7.60
N LEU A 194 10.06 -1.23 -6.76
CA LEU A 194 8.65 -1.06 -7.16
C LEU A 194 8.39 0.12 -8.10
N THR A 195 9.25 1.13 -8.21
CA THR A 195 9.07 2.26 -9.15
C THR A 195 9.94 2.17 -10.40
N GLY A 196 10.79 1.14 -10.51
CA GLY A 196 11.62 0.91 -11.70
C GLY A 196 13.01 1.53 -11.65
N LEU A 197 13.35 2.25 -10.59
CA LEU A 197 14.64 2.94 -10.45
C LEU A 197 15.82 1.99 -10.20
N VAL A 198 15.59 0.85 -9.55
CA VAL A 198 16.64 -0.14 -9.25
C VAL A 198 16.53 -1.40 -10.13
N ARG A 199 15.47 -1.51 -10.94
CA ARG A 199 15.18 -2.71 -11.72
C ARG A 199 16.14 -2.98 -12.87
N ILE A 200 16.83 -1.96 -13.40
CA ILE A 200 17.46 -2.08 -14.72
C ILE A 200 18.86 -1.45 -14.74
N PRO A 201 19.93 -2.25 -14.82
CA PRO A 201 21.18 -1.74 -15.34
C PRO A 201 20.92 -1.42 -16.83
N GLN A 202 20.92 -0.13 -17.20
CA GLN A 202 20.95 0.41 -18.57
C GLN A 202 19.68 1.01 -19.22
N ILE A 203 18.61 1.41 -18.51
CA ILE A 203 17.67 2.39 -19.09
C ILE A 203 18.11 3.82 -18.71
N PRO A 204 18.56 4.66 -19.66
CA PRO A 204 19.23 5.92 -19.33
C PRO A 204 18.29 7.06 -18.91
N ASN A 205 16.98 6.96 -19.14
CA ASN A 205 16.07 8.07 -18.85
C ASN A 205 14.60 7.62 -18.72
N TRP A 206 14.00 7.90 -17.55
CA TRP A 206 12.59 7.64 -17.24
C TRP A 206 11.61 8.59 -17.96
N ALA A 207 12.12 9.71 -18.47
CA ALA A 207 11.31 10.76 -19.09
C ALA A 207 10.89 10.48 -20.55
N THR A 208 11.47 9.45 -21.18
CA THR A 208 11.21 9.07 -22.56
C THR A 208 10.49 7.72 -22.61
N ILE A 209 9.39 7.64 -23.34
CA ILE A 209 8.74 6.36 -23.68
C ILE A 209 9.82 5.49 -24.35
N PRO A 210 10.21 4.35 -23.76
CA PRO A 210 11.17 3.46 -24.41
C PRO A 210 10.63 3.09 -25.79
N SER A 211 11.52 3.03 -26.79
CA SER A 211 11.18 2.50 -28.10
C SER A 211 10.55 1.11 -27.95
N ASN A 212 9.67 0.69 -28.87
CA ASN A 212 9.03 -0.64 -28.80
C ASN A 212 10.07 -1.76 -28.62
N THR A 213 11.25 -1.62 -29.24
CA THR A 213 12.37 -2.56 -29.13
C THR A 213 13.00 -2.68 -27.74
N GLU A 214 12.90 -1.66 -26.89
CA GLU A 214 13.39 -1.68 -25.50
C GLU A 214 12.37 -2.33 -24.55
N TRP A 215 11.07 -2.13 -24.81
CA TRP A 215 10.01 -2.84 -24.09
C TRP A 215 10.02 -4.34 -24.39
N ASP A 216 10.22 -4.72 -25.65
CA ASP A 216 10.12 -6.12 -26.10
C ASP A 216 11.09 -7.08 -25.38
N MET A 217 12.19 -6.58 -24.80
CA MET A 217 13.10 -7.38 -23.99
C MET A 217 12.56 -7.72 -22.59
N LEU A 218 11.65 -6.89 -22.06
CA LEU A 218 11.13 -6.98 -20.70
C LEU A 218 9.67 -7.43 -20.66
N LEU A 219 8.87 -6.99 -21.63
CA LEU A 219 7.45 -7.25 -21.74
C LEU A 219 6.99 -7.08 -23.19
N LEU A 220 6.42 -8.15 -23.74
CA LEU A 220 5.76 -8.13 -25.05
C LEU A 220 4.32 -7.64 -24.90
N GLU A 221 3.77 -7.03 -25.95
CA GLU A 221 2.34 -6.64 -25.94
C GLU A 221 1.40 -7.84 -25.72
N LYS A 222 1.83 -9.02 -26.17
CA LYS A 222 1.10 -10.28 -25.98
C LYS A 222 0.95 -10.64 -24.50
N ASP A 223 1.90 -10.22 -23.65
CA ASP A 223 1.86 -10.47 -22.21
C ASP A 223 0.77 -9.67 -21.51
N LEU A 224 0.15 -8.68 -22.17
CA LEU A 224 -1.03 -8.00 -21.64
C LEU A 224 -2.33 -8.81 -21.84
N SER A 225 -2.31 -9.86 -22.65
CA SER A 225 -3.51 -10.65 -22.91
C SER A 225 -3.93 -11.46 -21.67
N VAL A 226 -5.22 -11.43 -21.37
CA VAL A 226 -5.87 -12.20 -20.30
C VAL A 226 -7.13 -12.87 -20.84
N LEU A 227 -7.65 -13.87 -20.14
CA LEU A 227 -8.91 -14.55 -20.47
C LEU A 227 -8.98 -15.01 -21.94
N SER A 228 -7.96 -15.73 -22.42
CA SER A 228 -7.83 -16.13 -23.82
C SER A 228 -9.05 -16.87 -24.37
N ASP A 229 -9.69 -17.71 -23.55
CA ASP A 229 -10.86 -18.49 -23.96
C ASP A 229 -12.08 -17.59 -24.20
N VAL A 230 -12.23 -16.53 -23.39
CA VAL A 230 -13.27 -15.50 -23.57
C VAL A 230 -12.96 -14.67 -24.81
N CYS A 231 -11.73 -14.14 -24.89
CA CYS A 231 -11.33 -13.24 -25.98
C CYS A 231 -11.24 -13.91 -27.35
N SER A 232 -11.21 -15.24 -27.42
CA SER A 232 -11.27 -15.99 -28.68
C SER A 232 -12.70 -16.16 -29.21
N ASN A 233 -13.72 -15.79 -28.43
CA ASN A 233 -15.11 -15.83 -28.89
C ASN A 233 -15.31 -14.78 -30.01
N PRO A 234 -15.84 -15.16 -31.20
CA PRO A 234 -16.19 -14.24 -32.27
C PRO A 234 -17.02 -13.02 -31.83
N ASP A 235 -17.85 -13.18 -30.79
CA ASP A 235 -18.69 -12.11 -30.25
C ASP A 235 -17.86 -10.94 -29.70
N CYS A 236 -16.64 -11.17 -29.21
CA CYS A 236 -15.72 -10.11 -28.74
C CYS A 236 -15.13 -9.28 -29.89
N HIS A 237 -15.13 -9.79 -31.13
CA HIS A 237 -14.41 -9.20 -32.27
C HIS A 237 -15.30 -8.36 -33.20
N PHE A 238 -16.60 -8.39 -32.98
CA PHE A 238 -17.54 -7.65 -33.80
C PHE A 238 -17.58 -6.16 -33.47
N ARG A 239 -17.68 -5.32 -34.51
CA ARG A 239 -17.85 -3.87 -34.39
C ARG A 239 -18.78 -3.36 -35.48
N ASN A 240 -19.92 -2.81 -35.08
CA ASN A 240 -20.87 -2.11 -35.94
C ASN A 240 -20.95 -0.62 -35.60
N GLU A 241 -21.76 0.14 -36.36
CA GLU A 241 -21.95 1.59 -36.17
C GLU A 241 -22.45 1.97 -34.76
N THR A 242 -23.20 1.08 -34.10
CA THR A 242 -23.88 1.35 -32.83
C THR A 242 -23.37 0.55 -31.63
N SER A 243 -22.55 -0.48 -31.83
CA SER A 243 -22.11 -1.37 -30.74
C SER A 243 -20.84 -2.13 -31.10
N SER A 244 -20.03 -2.43 -30.08
CA SER A 244 -18.89 -3.33 -30.20
C SER A 244 -19.00 -4.48 -29.18
N GLY A 245 -18.41 -5.64 -29.53
CA GLY A 245 -18.30 -6.77 -28.60
C GLY A 245 -17.58 -6.39 -27.30
N CYS A 246 -16.63 -5.46 -27.39
CA CYS A 246 -15.90 -4.90 -26.25
C CYS A 246 -16.79 -4.26 -25.17
N GLU A 247 -17.96 -3.72 -25.53
CA GLU A 247 -18.84 -3.00 -24.60
C GLU A 247 -20.07 -3.81 -24.19
N THR A 248 -20.48 -4.76 -25.04
CA THR A 248 -21.79 -5.42 -24.93
C THR A 248 -21.70 -6.87 -24.46
N VAL A 249 -20.55 -7.50 -24.60
CA VAL A 249 -20.33 -8.90 -24.21
C VAL A 249 -19.49 -8.92 -22.95
N ASP A 250 -19.97 -9.67 -21.96
CA ASP A 250 -19.31 -9.76 -20.66
C ASP A 250 -17.86 -10.26 -20.80
N HIS A 251 -16.96 -9.67 -20.02
CA HIS A 251 -15.53 -9.94 -20.00
C HIS A 251 -14.75 -9.69 -21.31
N CYS A 252 -15.39 -9.29 -22.43
CA CYS A 252 -14.66 -8.89 -23.64
C CYS A 252 -13.96 -7.51 -23.48
N ASP A 253 -14.42 -6.71 -22.53
CA ASP A 253 -13.91 -5.37 -22.19
C ASP A 253 -12.41 -5.33 -21.88
N VAL A 254 -11.85 -6.43 -21.36
CA VAL A 254 -10.41 -6.58 -21.06
C VAL A 254 -9.58 -7.22 -22.18
N CYS A 255 -10.19 -7.60 -23.30
CA CYS A 255 -9.45 -8.15 -24.44
C CYS A 255 -8.49 -7.10 -25.02
N TYR A 256 -7.31 -7.54 -25.47
CA TYR A 256 -6.23 -6.63 -25.90
C TYR A 256 -6.67 -5.55 -26.90
N HIS A 257 -7.49 -5.93 -27.90
CA HIS A 257 -7.98 -5.00 -28.93
C HIS A 257 -9.01 -3.98 -28.41
N CYS A 258 -9.66 -4.26 -27.27
CA CYS A 258 -10.61 -3.39 -26.61
C CYS A 258 -9.94 -2.34 -25.71
N LEU A 259 -8.70 -2.58 -25.29
CA LEU A 259 -7.95 -1.66 -24.42
C LEU A 259 -7.48 -0.42 -25.19
N SER A 260 -7.61 0.75 -24.58
CA SER A 260 -7.03 1.99 -25.09
C SER A 260 -5.49 1.95 -25.06
N GLU A 261 -4.83 2.73 -25.92
CA GLU A 261 -3.36 2.81 -25.93
C GLU A 261 -2.80 3.25 -24.55
N GLN A 262 -3.45 4.23 -23.92
CA GLN A 262 -3.07 4.71 -22.59
C GLN A 262 -3.22 3.64 -21.51
N LEU A 263 -4.33 2.87 -21.54
CA LEU A 263 -4.53 1.79 -20.59
C LEU A 263 -3.52 0.65 -20.82
N ARG A 264 -3.22 0.29 -22.08
CA ARG A 264 -2.18 -0.69 -22.38
C ARG A 264 -0.84 -0.28 -21.77
N LEU A 265 -0.44 0.98 -21.93
CA LEU A 265 0.79 1.51 -21.32
C LEU A 265 0.76 1.39 -19.78
N SER A 266 -0.36 1.74 -19.16
CA SER A 266 -0.53 1.60 -17.71
C SER A 266 -0.44 0.14 -17.23
N LEU A 267 -0.98 -0.81 -18.01
CA LEU A 267 -0.87 -2.24 -17.71
C LEU A 267 0.53 -2.79 -17.93
N LYS A 268 1.32 -2.21 -18.86
CA LYS A 268 2.77 -2.52 -18.97
C LYS A 268 3.49 -2.14 -17.67
N ASP A 269 3.21 -0.95 -17.13
CA ASP A 269 3.77 -0.51 -15.84
C ASP A 269 3.34 -1.45 -14.70
N ALA A 270 2.04 -1.75 -14.61
CA ALA A 270 1.47 -2.66 -13.61
C ALA A 270 2.11 -4.06 -13.66
N TYR A 271 2.32 -4.59 -14.87
CA TYR A 271 2.98 -5.89 -15.05
C TYR A 271 4.41 -5.87 -14.52
N LEU A 272 5.18 -4.85 -14.89
CA LEU A 272 6.55 -4.75 -14.41
C LEU A 272 6.56 -4.59 -12.89
N GLU A 273 5.69 -3.72 -12.33
CA GLU A 273 5.56 -3.48 -10.89
C GLU A 273 5.40 -4.81 -10.15
N GLU A 274 4.49 -5.66 -10.62
CA GLU A 274 4.25 -6.99 -10.05
C GLU A 274 5.50 -7.88 -9.99
N HIS A 275 6.33 -7.86 -11.03
CA HIS A 275 7.55 -8.65 -11.09
C HIS A 275 8.68 -8.12 -10.20
N SER A 276 8.55 -6.87 -9.75
CA SER A 276 9.58 -6.15 -8.98
C SER A 276 9.12 -5.69 -7.60
N LYS A 277 7.90 -6.05 -7.20
CA LYS A 277 7.28 -5.54 -5.97
C LYS A 277 8.08 -5.92 -4.72
N TRP A 278 8.96 -6.92 -4.80
CA TRP A 278 9.85 -7.35 -3.72
C TRP A 278 9.05 -7.66 -2.46
N HIS A 279 9.18 -6.85 -1.41
CA HIS A 279 8.46 -6.98 -0.14
C HIS A 279 7.16 -6.16 -0.09
N ASN A 280 6.75 -5.54 -1.20
CA ASN A 280 5.50 -4.82 -1.28
C ASN A 280 4.36 -5.79 -1.66
N LYS A 281 3.29 -5.77 -0.85
CA LYS A 281 2.01 -6.40 -1.15
C LYS A 281 1.13 -5.39 -1.88
N ARG A 282 0.39 -5.83 -2.90
CA ARG A 282 -0.54 -4.96 -3.63
C ARG A 282 -1.84 -4.87 -2.84
N LEU A 283 -2.30 -3.64 -2.59
CA LEU A 283 -3.61 -3.39 -1.95
C LEU A 283 -4.66 -3.03 -3.00
N ILE A 284 -4.28 -2.19 -3.97
CA ILE A 284 -5.14 -1.77 -5.06
C ILE A 284 -4.41 -2.00 -6.38
N PRO A 285 -5.06 -2.62 -7.39
CA PRO A 285 -6.38 -3.26 -7.32
C PRO A 285 -6.30 -4.59 -6.57
N SER A 286 -7.39 -4.92 -5.88
CA SER A 286 -7.58 -6.24 -5.27
C SER A 286 -7.98 -7.28 -6.33
N THR A 287 -7.68 -8.54 -6.06
CA THR A 287 -8.18 -9.70 -6.83
C THR A 287 -9.23 -10.49 -6.05
N SER A 288 -9.62 -10.02 -4.86
CA SER A 288 -10.77 -10.56 -4.12
C SER A 288 -12.07 -10.21 -4.84
N VAL A 289 -13.05 -11.12 -4.80
CA VAL A 289 -14.37 -10.95 -5.46
C VAL A 289 -15.30 -10.03 -4.66
N GLU A 290 -14.75 -9.25 -3.72
CA GLU A 290 -15.55 -8.32 -2.93
C GLU A 290 -15.82 -7.09 -3.77
N ALA A 291 -17.10 -6.72 -3.90
CA ALA A 291 -17.52 -5.57 -4.69
C ALA A 291 -17.01 -4.27 -4.05
N GLU A 292 -15.79 -3.87 -4.41
CA GLU A 292 -15.28 -2.55 -4.09
C GLU A 292 -15.90 -1.54 -5.07
N VAL A 293 -16.18 -0.32 -4.59
CA VAL A 293 -16.68 0.74 -5.44
C VAL A 293 -15.56 1.14 -6.39
N VAL A 294 -15.68 0.70 -7.64
CA VAL A 294 -14.66 1.01 -8.64
C VAL A 294 -14.76 2.48 -9.06
N ALA A 295 -13.71 3.24 -8.77
CA ALA A 295 -13.72 4.70 -8.91
C ALA A 295 -13.74 5.19 -10.37
N SER A 296 -13.18 4.43 -11.32
CA SER A 296 -13.17 4.79 -12.75
C SER A 296 -13.23 3.58 -13.68
N VAL A 297 -13.57 3.80 -14.95
CA VAL A 297 -13.53 2.76 -15.99
C VAL A 297 -12.14 2.12 -16.10
N ASN A 298 -11.08 2.91 -15.97
CA ASN A 298 -9.72 2.39 -16.04
C ASN A 298 -9.39 1.51 -14.82
N ASP A 299 -9.86 1.88 -13.62
CA ASP A 299 -9.70 1.05 -12.42
C ASP A 299 -10.37 -0.30 -12.59
N TYR A 300 -11.60 -0.28 -13.12
CA TYR A 300 -12.39 -1.47 -13.39
C TYR A 300 -11.72 -2.41 -14.39
N LEU A 301 -11.23 -1.86 -15.50
CA LEU A 301 -10.52 -2.66 -16.51
C LEU A 301 -9.18 -3.18 -15.97
N GLN A 302 -8.47 -2.40 -15.16
CA GLN A 302 -7.23 -2.83 -14.52
C GLN A 302 -7.48 -3.95 -13.51
N GLU A 303 -8.51 -3.83 -12.67
CA GLU A 303 -8.91 -4.85 -11.70
C GLU A 303 -9.26 -6.16 -12.38
N LYS A 304 -10.15 -6.12 -13.39
CA LYS A 304 -10.47 -7.30 -14.21
C LYS A 304 -9.24 -7.90 -14.89
N TRP A 305 -8.31 -7.07 -15.34
CA TRP A 305 -7.05 -7.53 -15.91
C TRP A 305 -6.19 -8.27 -14.87
N PHE A 306 -6.07 -7.75 -13.64
CA PHE A 306 -5.37 -8.44 -12.55
C PHE A 306 -6.07 -9.74 -12.14
N ILE A 307 -7.40 -9.79 -12.12
CA ILE A 307 -8.16 -11.02 -11.91
C ILE A 307 -7.84 -12.03 -13.02
N GLY A 308 -7.84 -11.60 -14.28
CA GLY A 308 -7.44 -12.41 -15.41
C GLY A 308 -6.01 -12.95 -15.30
N LYS A 309 -5.07 -12.15 -14.79
CA LYS A 309 -3.70 -12.59 -14.48
C LYS A 309 -3.64 -13.58 -13.33
N CYS A 310 -4.38 -13.36 -12.24
CA CYS A 310 -4.51 -14.28 -11.12
C CYS A 310 -5.04 -15.65 -11.54
N LEU A 311 -6.03 -15.69 -12.44
CA LEU A 311 -6.55 -16.95 -12.99
C LEU A 311 -5.52 -17.71 -13.84
N GLN A 312 -4.60 -16.99 -14.49
CA GLN A 312 -3.51 -17.60 -15.28
C GLN A 312 -2.34 -18.05 -14.39
N ASP A 313 -2.03 -17.27 -13.34
CA ASP A 313 -0.91 -17.51 -12.42
C ASP A 313 -1.26 -16.98 -11.04
N SER A 314 -1.31 -17.89 -10.06
CA SER A 314 -1.70 -17.60 -8.68
C SER A 314 -0.82 -16.56 -7.98
N ARG A 315 0.40 -16.29 -8.50
CA ARG A 315 1.29 -15.25 -7.96
C ARG A 315 0.71 -13.84 -8.08
N TRP A 316 -0.24 -13.65 -8.99
CA TRP A 316 -0.92 -12.37 -9.21
C TRP A 316 -2.14 -12.16 -8.30
N CYS A 317 -2.54 -13.16 -7.51
CA CYS A 317 -3.75 -13.09 -6.69
C CYS A 317 -3.61 -12.34 -5.36
N ASN A 318 -2.41 -11.85 -5.02
CA ASN A 318 -2.09 -11.24 -3.72
C ASN A 318 -1.31 -9.94 -3.84
#